data_AF-A0A067BHS7-F1
#
_entry.id   AF-A0A067BHS7-F1
#
_cell.length_a   1.000
_cell.length_b   1.000
_cell.length_c   1.000
_cell.angle_alpha   90.00
_cell.angle_beta   90.00
_cell.angle_gamma   90.00
#
_symmetry.space_group_name_H-M   'P 1'
#
loop_
_entity.id
_entity.type
_entity.pdbx_description
1 polymer ?
#
loop_
_entity_poly.entity_id
_entity_poly.type
_entity_poly.pdbx_seq_one_letter_code
_entity_poly.pdbx_strand_id
1 'polypeptide(L)'
;MARQPARPILPLPANMEAVVTIKLGNRAKSRSTAGQATIVVDLRAPFSLIQEAIALEASRIKVAYDATEANRRDKITLELPSLLLIFFKTGVSKAQNDYVGLEEGNFIAEFTTAWKCLQERRSAAAATYKLELFVYATKSKQNQTIN
;
A
#
# COMPACT_ATOMS: atom_id res chain seq x y z
N MET A 1 -12.32 42.43 -4.07
CA MET A 1 -11.73 41.13 -3.70
C MET A 1 -11.24 40.45 -4.96
N ALA A 2 -9.92 40.38 -5.18
CA ALA A 2 -9.37 39.68 -6.34
C ALA A 2 -9.53 38.16 -6.13
N ARG A 3 -10.23 37.48 -7.05
CA ARG A 3 -10.25 36.01 -7.10
C ARG A 3 -8.83 35.59 -7.49
N GLN A 4 -8.09 34.92 -6.59
CA GLN A 4 -6.86 34.26 -6.99
C GLN A 4 -7.18 33.32 -8.17
N PRO A 5 -6.40 33.34 -9.26
CA PRO A 5 -6.60 32.40 -10.34
C PRO A 5 -6.47 30.98 -9.76
N ALA A 6 -7.43 30.12 -10.08
CA ALA A 6 -7.35 28.71 -9.72
C ALA A 6 -6.00 28.18 -10.20
N ARG A 7 -5.19 27.62 -9.29
CA ARG A 7 -3.91 27.02 -9.66
C ARG A 7 -4.18 25.92 -10.70
N PRO A 8 -3.37 25.84 -11.77
CA PRO A 8 -3.52 24.77 -12.75
C PRO A 8 -3.30 23.43 -12.04
N ILE A 9 -4.25 22.51 -12.20
CA ILE A 9 -4.09 21.13 -11.76
C ILE A 9 -3.06 20.49 -12.69
N LEU A 10 -1.91 20.11 -12.13
CA LEU A 10 -0.88 19.35 -12.81
C LEU A 10 -1.42 17.97 -13.21
N PRO A 11 -1.04 17.45 -14.40
CA PRO A 11 -1.38 16.10 -14.77
C PRO A 11 -0.79 15.10 -13.78
N LEU A 12 -1.40 13.91 -13.70
CA LEU A 12 -0.84 12.78 -12.95
C LEU A 12 0.56 12.46 -13.52
N PRO A 13 1.59 12.31 -12.67
CA PRO A 13 2.92 11.93 -13.15
C PRO A 13 2.86 10.52 -13.76
N ALA A 14 3.75 10.24 -14.70
CA ALA A 14 3.85 8.91 -15.31
C ALA A 14 4.25 7.86 -14.27
N ASN A 15 5.19 8.22 -13.40
CA ASN A 15 5.72 7.36 -12.35
C ASN A 15 5.51 8.03 -10.99
N MET A 16 5.22 7.22 -9.99
CA MET A 16 4.96 7.70 -8.63
C MET A 16 5.53 6.76 -7.59
N GLU A 17 6.15 7.31 -6.54
CA GLU A 17 6.58 6.48 -5.42
C GLU A 17 5.36 5.99 -4.64
N ALA A 18 5.39 4.72 -4.25
CA ALA A 18 4.41 4.10 -3.39
C ALA A 18 5.10 3.40 -2.21
N VAL A 19 4.51 3.50 -1.04
CA VAL A 19 4.90 2.75 0.15
C VAL A 19 3.94 1.59 0.30
N VAL A 20 4.45 0.38 0.09
CA VAL A 20 3.74 -0.87 0.32
C VAL A 20 3.93 -1.26 1.78
N THR A 21 2.84 -1.35 2.53
CA THR A 21 2.84 -1.73 3.94
C THR A 21 2.08 -3.03 4.14
N ILE A 22 2.75 -4.04 4.70
CA ILE A 22 2.09 -5.29 5.09
C ILE A 22 1.59 -5.16 6.53
N LYS A 23 0.28 -5.34 6.71
CA LYS A 23 -0.42 -5.25 7.99
C LYS A 23 -0.87 -6.62 8.48
N LEU A 24 -0.73 -6.86 9.78
CA LEU A 24 -1.09 -8.13 10.41
C LEU A 24 -2.54 -8.11 10.90
N GLY A 25 -3.31 -9.10 10.46
CA GLY A 25 -4.72 -9.27 10.74
C GLY A 25 -5.61 -8.70 9.64
N ASN A 26 -6.91 -8.60 9.91
CA ASN A 26 -7.88 -8.10 8.94
C ASN A 26 -7.93 -6.57 8.95
N ARG A 27 -8.38 -5.96 7.85
CA ARG A 27 -8.54 -4.52 7.72
C ARG A 27 -9.23 -3.82 8.90
N ALA A 28 -10.31 -4.40 9.42
CA ALA A 28 -11.04 -3.83 10.56
C ALA A 28 -10.32 -3.98 11.92
N LYS A 29 -9.34 -4.88 12.02
CA LYS A 29 -8.70 -5.28 13.29
C LYS A 29 -7.17 -5.24 13.25
N SER A 30 -6.57 -4.69 12.20
CA SER A 30 -5.12 -4.72 12.00
C SER A 30 -4.41 -3.91 13.08
N ARG A 31 -3.55 -4.58 13.86
CA ARG A 31 -2.90 -3.97 15.03
C ARG A 31 -1.43 -3.64 14.83
N SER A 32 -0.75 -4.27 13.88
CA SER A 32 0.70 -4.09 13.70
C SER A 32 1.16 -4.21 12.25
N THR A 33 2.28 -3.57 11.95
CA THR A 33 2.98 -3.65 10.66
C THR A 33 3.96 -4.82 10.69
N ALA A 34 3.89 -5.71 9.69
CA ALA A 34 4.90 -6.77 9.49
C ALA A 34 6.16 -6.21 8.81
N GLY A 35 5.98 -5.30 7.87
CA GLY A 35 7.07 -4.61 7.18
C GLY A 35 6.54 -3.60 6.18
N GLN A 36 7.47 -2.86 5.58
CA GLN A 36 7.18 -1.84 4.56
C GLN A 36 8.31 -1.78 3.53
N ALA A 37 7.95 -1.48 2.28
CA ALA A 37 8.88 -1.26 1.18
C ALA A 37 8.44 -0.03 0.37
N THR A 38 9.39 0.69 -0.20
CA THR A 38 9.10 1.78 -1.16
C THR A 38 9.37 1.27 -2.56
N ILE A 39 8.41 1.45 -3.46
CA ILE A 39 8.51 1.11 -4.88
C ILE A 39 8.19 2.33 -5.74
N VAL A 40 8.60 2.29 -7.00
CA VAL A 40 8.12 3.22 -8.03
C VAL A 40 7.08 2.49 -8.86
N VAL A 41 5.91 3.08 -8.98
CA VAL A 41 4.78 2.56 -9.76
C VAL A 41 4.66 3.35 -11.04
N ASP A 42 4.65 2.67 -12.18
CA ASP A 42 4.26 3.26 -13.47
C ASP A 42 2.73 3.29 -13.54
N LEU A 43 2.16 4.50 -13.55
CA LEU A 43 0.72 4.73 -13.59
C LEU A 43 0.14 4.61 -15.01
N ARG A 44 0.96 4.34 -16.02
CA ARG A 44 0.52 4.05 -17.40
C ARG A 44 0.57 2.56 -17.71
N ALA A 45 1.24 1.79 -16.86
CA ALA A 45 1.31 0.35 -16.97
C ALA A 45 -0.04 -0.31 -16.69
N PRO A 46 -0.29 -1.52 -17.25
CA PRO A 46 -1.41 -2.35 -16.83
C PRO A 46 -1.40 -2.59 -15.32
N PHE A 47 -2.59 -2.66 -14.71
CA PHE A 47 -2.73 -2.91 -13.27
C PHE A 47 -2.03 -4.20 -12.82
N SER A 48 -1.97 -5.22 -13.67
CA SER A 48 -1.26 -6.48 -13.40
C SER A 48 0.20 -6.28 -13.03
N LEU A 49 0.92 -5.36 -13.70
CA LEU A 49 2.34 -5.10 -13.39
C LEU A 49 2.50 -4.46 -12.00
N ILE A 50 1.54 -3.65 -11.58
CA ILE A 50 1.49 -3.07 -10.23
C ILE A 50 1.25 -4.18 -9.21
N GLN A 51 0.32 -5.09 -9.49
CA GLN A 51 0.04 -6.25 -8.63
C GLN A 51 1.27 -7.16 -8.49
N GLU A 52 1.96 -7.46 -9.57
CA GLU A 52 3.19 -8.26 -9.57
C GLU A 52 4.31 -7.61 -8.75
N ALA A 53 4.53 -6.30 -8.94
CA ALA A 53 5.53 -5.55 -8.16
C ALA A 53 5.21 -5.57 -6.66
N ILE A 54 3.94 -5.39 -6.30
CA ILE A 54 3.51 -5.45 -4.89
C ILE A 54 3.63 -6.87 -4.34
N ALA A 55 3.32 -7.90 -5.13
CA ALA A 55 3.45 -9.28 -4.72
C ALA A 55 4.90 -9.69 -4.46
N LEU A 56 5.83 -9.21 -5.30
CA LEU A 56 7.26 -9.39 -5.10
C LEU A 56 7.72 -8.78 -3.79
N GLU A 57 7.35 -7.52 -3.51
CA GLU A 57 7.73 -6.85 -2.27
C GLU A 57 7.05 -7.46 -1.03
N ALA A 58 5.79 -7.87 -1.14
CA ALA A 58 5.10 -8.59 -0.07
C ALA A 58 5.82 -9.89 0.27
N SER A 59 6.28 -10.64 -0.74
CA SER A 59 7.06 -11.86 -0.57
C SER A 59 8.42 -11.61 0.09
N ARG A 60 9.11 -10.53 -0.29
CA ARG A 60 10.37 -10.11 0.36
C ARG A 60 10.15 -9.76 1.84
N ILE A 61 9.08 -9.01 2.14
CA ILE A 61 8.70 -8.66 3.50
C ILE A 61 8.36 -9.91 4.31
N LYS A 62 7.64 -10.88 3.72
CA LYS A 62 7.36 -12.18 4.34
C LYS A 62 8.66 -12.90 4.73
N VAL A 63 9.60 -13.05 3.80
CA VAL A 63 10.87 -13.72 4.07
C VAL A 63 11.64 -13.04 5.21
N ALA A 64 11.72 -11.70 5.20
CA ALA A 64 12.37 -10.95 6.26
C ALA A 64 11.66 -11.08 7.63
N TYR A 65 10.32 -11.06 7.62
CA TYR A 65 9.50 -11.25 8.81
C TYR A 65 9.70 -12.65 9.40
N ASP A 66 9.59 -13.68 8.58
CA ASP A 66 9.75 -15.08 8.98
C ASP A 66 11.16 -15.36 9.51
N ALA A 67 12.20 -14.80 8.89
CA ALA A 67 13.56 -14.89 9.39
C ALA A 67 13.73 -14.25 10.79
N THR A 68 13.01 -13.16 11.05
CA THR A 68 13.03 -12.47 12.36
C THR A 68 12.27 -13.27 13.42
N GLU A 69 11.17 -13.92 13.05
CA GLU A 69 10.34 -14.70 13.97
C GLU A 69 10.84 -16.14 14.17
N ALA A 70 11.71 -16.67 13.29
CA ALA A 70 12.24 -18.04 13.35
C ALA A 70 12.94 -18.37 14.68
N ASN A 71 13.53 -17.36 15.33
CA ASN A 71 14.22 -17.50 16.61
C ASN A 71 13.31 -17.30 17.83
N ARG A 72 12.02 -17.01 17.62
CA ARG A 72 11.06 -16.83 18.73
C ARG A 72 10.41 -18.15 19.14
N ARG A 73 10.06 -18.24 20.42
CA ARG A 73 9.45 -19.42 21.04
C ARG A 73 8.20 -19.91 20.29
N ASP A 74 7.37 -18.99 19.80
CA ASP A 74 6.09 -19.30 19.19
C ASP A 74 6.17 -19.64 17.68
N LYS A 75 7.36 -19.62 17.08
CA LYS A 75 7.65 -19.91 15.66
C LYS A 75 6.52 -19.48 14.71
N ILE A 76 6.31 -18.16 14.64
CA ILE A 76 5.23 -17.58 13.86
C ILE A 76 5.73 -17.30 12.44
N THR A 77 4.88 -17.53 11.46
CA THR A 77 5.11 -17.15 10.06
C THR A 77 4.00 -16.23 9.57
N LEU A 78 4.34 -15.41 8.58
CA LEU A 78 3.42 -14.51 7.88
C LEU A 78 2.72 -15.26 6.75
N GLU A 79 1.41 -15.35 6.77
CA GLU A 79 0.64 -15.90 5.64
C GLU A 79 0.11 -14.77 4.78
N LEU A 80 0.55 -14.75 3.51
CA LEU A 80 0.02 -13.86 2.49
C LEU A 80 -1.19 -14.53 1.83
N PRO A 81 -2.28 -13.80 1.54
CA PRO A 81 -3.39 -14.35 0.79
C PRO A 81 -2.94 -14.70 -0.64
N SER A 82 -3.53 -15.75 -1.23
CA SER A 82 -3.22 -16.20 -2.59
C SER A 82 -3.47 -15.12 -3.65
N LEU A 83 -4.49 -14.29 -3.43
CA LEU A 83 -4.74 -13.08 -4.18
C LEU A 83 -4.54 -11.87 -3.25
N LEU A 84 -3.55 -11.03 -3.56
CA LEU A 84 -3.28 -9.83 -2.78
C LEU A 84 -4.33 -8.76 -3.07
N LEU A 85 -5.19 -8.50 -2.09
CA LEU A 85 -6.05 -7.33 -2.09
C LEU A 85 -5.23 -6.11 -1.67
N ILE A 86 -5.11 -5.15 -2.58
CA ILE A 86 -4.36 -3.91 -2.36
C ILE A 86 -5.33 -2.83 -1.94
N PHE A 87 -5.13 -2.27 -0.76
CA PHE A 87 -5.92 -1.14 -0.27
C PHE A 87 -5.12 0.15 -0.41
N PHE A 88 -5.73 1.16 -1.00
CA PHE A 88 -5.12 2.46 -1.21
C PHE A 88 -5.80 3.52 -0.34
N LYS A 89 -4.98 4.38 0.26
CA LYS A 89 -5.47 5.55 0.99
C LYS A 89 -5.52 6.75 0.06
N THR A 90 -6.74 7.03 -0.42
CA THR A 90 -7.06 8.05 -1.42
C THR A 90 -6.96 9.49 -0.93
N GLY A 91 -6.67 9.72 0.36
CA GLY A 91 -6.63 11.07 0.92
C GLY A 91 -6.09 11.18 2.35
N VAL A 92 -6.60 12.18 3.08
CA VAL A 92 -6.09 12.58 4.40
C VAL A 92 -6.76 11.83 5.55
N SER A 93 -7.80 11.04 5.28
CA SER A 93 -8.41 10.25 6.33
C SER A 93 -7.40 9.27 6.91
N LYS A 94 -7.31 9.26 8.24
CA LYS A 94 -6.52 8.27 8.98
C LYS A 94 -7.28 6.97 9.18
N ALA A 95 -8.59 6.94 8.91
CA ALA A 95 -9.42 5.77 9.17
C ALA A 95 -9.20 4.71 8.10
N GLN A 96 -8.86 3.49 8.53
CA GLN A 96 -8.64 2.35 7.63
C GLN A 96 -9.91 1.94 6.87
N ASN A 97 -11.09 2.24 7.42
CA ASN A 97 -12.38 1.98 6.78
C ASN A 97 -12.63 2.85 5.53
N ASP A 98 -11.83 3.91 5.35
CA ASP A 98 -11.93 4.80 4.18
C ASP A 98 -10.95 4.40 3.07
N TYR A 99 -10.12 3.37 3.29
CA TYR A 99 -9.21 2.88 2.24
C TYR A 99 -10.00 2.19 1.13
N VAL A 100 -9.61 2.42 -0.11
CA VAL A 100 -10.29 1.85 -1.28
C VAL A 100 -9.55 0.60 -1.74
N GLY A 101 -10.26 -0.48 -2.03
CA GLY A 101 -9.66 -1.64 -2.68
C GLY A 101 -9.33 -1.30 -4.13
N LEU A 102 -8.07 -1.46 -4.52
CA LEU A 102 -7.64 -1.26 -5.89
C LEU A 102 -7.98 -2.48 -6.73
N GLU A 103 -8.57 -2.20 -7.87
CA GLU A 103 -8.94 -3.14 -8.92
C GLU A 103 -8.58 -2.52 -10.27
N GLU A 104 -8.48 -3.35 -11.31
CA GLU A 104 -8.16 -2.87 -12.66
C GLU A 104 -9.15 -1.79 -13.16
N GLY A 105 -10.42 -1.89 -12.77
CA GLY A 105 -11.44 -0.92 -13.16
C GLY A 105 -11.34 0.45 -12.47
N ASN A 106 -10.62 0.56 -11.35
CA ASN A 106 -10.61 1.79 -10.54
C ASN A 106 -9.22 2.39 -10.28
N PHE A 107 -8.12 1.66 -10.54
CA PHE A 107 -6.79 2.08 -10.06
C PHE A 107 -6.36 3.48 -10.52
N ILE A 108 -6.54 3.82 -11.80
CA ILE A 108 -6.21 5.15 -12.33
C ILE A 108 -7.10 6.23 -11.73
N ALA A 109 -8.39 5.96 -11.59
CA ALA A 109 -9.36 6.91 -11.08
C ALA A 109 -9.05 7.27 -9.61
N GLU A 110 -8.70 6.28 -8.80
CA GLU A 110 -8.34 6.46 -7.40
C GLU A 110 -7.03 7.26 -7.24
N PHE A 111 -5.98 6.91 -8.00
CA PHE A 111 -4.73 7.67 -7.97
C PHE A 111 -4.88 9.10 -8.49
N THR A 112 -5.71 9.30 -9.52
CA THR A 112 -6.03 10.64 -10.03
C THR A 112 -6.77 11.47 -8.98
N THR A 113 -7.70 10.86 -8.25
CA THR A 113 -8.45 11.53 -7.17
C THR A 113 -7.52 11.94 -6.03
N ALA A 114 -6.65 11.05 -5.59
CA ALA A 114 -5.65 11.35 -4.57
C ALA A 114 -4.69 12.47 -5.01
N TRP A 115 -4.25 12.44 -6.27
CA TRP A 115 -3.39 13.45 -6.86
C TRP A 115 -4.05 14.83 -6.90
N LYS A 116 -5.33 14.91 -7.28
CA LYS A 116 -6.11 16.16 -7.22
C LYS A 116 -6.23 16.67 -5.78
N CYS A 117 -6.62 15.82 -4.84
CA CYS A 117 -6.72 16.17 -3.43
C CYS A 117 -5.39 16.66 -2.84
N LEU A 118 -4.26 16.12 -3.27
CA LEU A 118 -2.93 16.57 -2.86
C LEU A 118 -2.62 17.98 -3.36
N GLN A 119 -2.87 18.23 -4.65
CA GLN A 119 -2.58 19.51 -5.29
C GLN A 119 -3.42 20.65 -4.72
N GLU A 120 -4.67 20.38 -4.39
CA GLU A 120 -5.57 21.34 -3.74
C GLU A 120 -5.07 21.74 -2.35
N ARG A 121 -4.33 20.86 -1.66
CA ARG A 121 -3.95 21.06 -0.26
C ARG A 121 -2.57 21.70 -0.04
N ARG A 122 -1.57 21.53 -0.93
CA ARG A 122 -0.19 21.98 -0.64
C ARG A 122 0.65 22.33 -1.89
N SER A 123 1.21 23.55 -1.95
CA SER A 123 2.19 23.96 -2.98
C SER A 123 3.54 23.25 -2.90
N ALA A 124 3.97 22.83 -1.70
CA ALA A 124 5.36 22.40 -1.44
C ALA A 124 5.50 20.91 -1.06
N ALA A 125 4.41 20.24 -0.68
CA ALA A 125 4.44 18.82 -0.28
C ALA A 125 4.03 17.85 -1.40
N ALA A 126 3.71 18.37 -2.59
CA ALA A 126 3.38 17.54 -3.73
C ALA A 126 4.60 16.73 -4.22
N ALA A 127 5.81 17.31 -4.09
CA ALA A 127 7.06 16.69 -4.54
C ALA A 127 7.50 15.49 -3.68
N THR A 128 7.01 15.36 -2.44
CA THR A 128 7.40 14.29 -1.50
C THR A 128 6.28 13.31 -1.20
N TYR A 129 5.12 13.48 -1.85
CA TYR A 129 3.99 12.60 -1.62
C TYR A 129 4.24 11.23 -2.24
N LYS A 130 4.00 10.20 -1.43
CA LYS A 130 4.05 8.80 -1.83
C LYS A 130 2.66 8.19 -1.66
N LEU A 131 2.28 7.32 -2.58
CA LEU A 131 1.04 6.55 -2.48
C LEU A 131 1.15 5.56 -1.33
N GLU A 132 0.17 5.54 -0.42
CA GLU A 132 0.16 4.56 0.68
C GLU A 132 -0.69 3.34 0.29
N LEU A 133 -0.02 2.21 0.09
CA LEU A 133 -0.62 0.93 -0.30
C LEU A 133 -0.54 -0.06 0.85
N PHE A 134 -1.63 -0.75 1.13
CA PHE A 134 -1.76 -1.66 2.26
C PHE A 134 -2.18 -3.04 1.78
N VAL A 135 -1.47 -4.06 2.26
CA VAL A 135 -1.84 -5.47 2.06
C VAL A 135 -2.00 -6.10 3.44
N TYR A 136 -3.05 -6.88 3.61
CA TYR A 136 -3.36 -7.53 4.88
C TYR A 136 -2.96 -9.00 4.83
N ALA A 137 -2.24 -9.43 5.86
CA ALA A 137 -1.67 -10.76 6.00
C ALA A 137 -2.02 -11.33 7.38
N THR A 138 -2.05 -12.65 7.53
CA THR A 138 -2.33 -13.30 8.82
C THR A 138 -1.08 -13.92 9.41
N LYS A 139 -1.16 -14.31 10.68
CA LYS A 139 -0.11 -15.06 11.36
C LYS A 139 -0.50 -16.53 11.40
N SER A 140 0.43 -17.40 11.05
CA SER A 140 0.30 -18.85 11.26
C SER A 140 1.36 -19.32 12.24
N LYS A 141 1.01 -20.24 13.14
CA LYS A 141 2.00 -20.95 13.94
C LYS A 141 2.61 -22.03 13.07
N GLN A 142 3.93 -22.12 13.00
CA GLN A 142 4.57 -23.31 12.47
C GLN A 142 4.19 -24.47 13.40
N ASN A 143 3.30 -25.34 12.92
CA ASN A 143 3.08 -26.62 13.58
C ASN A 143 4.42 -27.34 13.59
N GLN A 144 4.96 -27.56 14.78
CA GLN A 144 6.09 -28.47 14.95
C GLN A 144 5.57 -29.85 14.55
N THR A 145 5.89 -30.30 13.35
CA THR A 145 5.80 -31.71 13.02
C THR A 145 6.89 -32.39 13.85
N ILE A 146 6.47 -32.92 14.99
CA ILE A 146 7.29 -33.79 15.82
C ILE A 146 7.38 -35.11 15.04
N ASN A 147 8.57 -35.40 14.49
CA ASN A 147 8.96 -36.76 14.14
C ASN A 147 9.89 -37.26 15.23
#